data_AF-A0A958VPZ3-F1
#
_entry.id   AF-A0A958VPZ3-F1
#
_cell.length_a   1.000
_cell.length_b   1.000
_cell.length_c   1.000
_cell.angle_alpha   90.00
_cell.angle_beta   90.00
_cell.angle_gamma   90.00
#
_symmetry.space_group_name_H-M   'P 1'
#
loop_
_entity.id
_entity.type
_entity.pdbx_description
1 polymer ?
#
loop_
_entity_poly.entity_id
_entity_poly.type
_entity_poly.pdbx_seq_one_letter_code
_entity_poly.pdbx_strand_id
1 'polypeptide(L)'
;VAGGDRLGKTIIFAKNQRHADYIYERFIASYPNLDQGSFARVITHSVRYGQTLIDDFSNKDKAPHIAISVDMLDTGIDVPECVNLVFFKMVRSKTKFWQMLGRGTRTCRDLFGPGVDKTEFRVFDYCQNLEYFSQPLVPAGNASAVSLSEQIFTTRLELLQAFDSLPGQAWTGERAGVAEVLRAAVASMNTNNFLVRPHLQLVERFRDGDAWEHASAGDLAALASRVASLPTQLEPEHEDAKRFDVLLLRTELGLVRGDPIDRAQRVIVQIAGLLEDQQTIPAIAAQLELIQAVQHDEWWVDVTYPMLEQVRRTLRSLVPLIERGKKTIVYTNFTDELGEGSLVDLPGVGGSVAGNEFAQFRKKAEHFLKDHLGEAAVAKVRSGAPLTADDIADLQRILVAAGIGNDDTFQEASRKAGSFGLFIRSLVGLDRAAAKAVFADFLDDKRYTKNQITFVTLIIDELTERGVVEAARVYESPYDSVAPTGPEGLFTDADLDRLFATLKQLGGSGDPQSQSEHETI
;
A
#
# COMPACT_ATOMS: atom_id res chain seq x y z
N VAL A 1 -10.46 10.53 -2.06
CA VAL A 1 -9.80 9.37 -1.41
C VAL A 1 -9.82 8.20 -2.38
N ALA A 2 -9.23 7.04 -2.05
CA ALA A 2 -9.18 5.89 -2.94
C ALA A 2 -8.61 6.23 -4.35
N GLY A 3 -7.43 6.83 -4.39
CA GLY A 3 -6.82 7.27 -5.65
C GLY A 3 -7.58 8.36 -6.42
N GLY A 4 -8.49 9.08 -5.76
CA GLY A 4 -9.29 10.15 -6.39
C GLY A 4 -10.65 9.68 -6.93
N ASP A 5 -10.93 8.38 -6.92
CA ASP A 5 -12.17 7.82 -7.48
C ASP A 5 -13.37 7.88 -6.53
N ARG A 6 -13.12 7.98 -5.21
CA ARG A 6 -14.18 8.00 -4.20
C ARG A 6 -14.19 9.34 -3.47
N LEU A 7 -15.39 9.90 -3.31
CA LEU A 7 -15.62 11.05 -2.44
C LEU A 7 -15.24 10.68 -1.00
N GLY A 8 -14.44 11.53 -0.37
CA GLY A 8 -14.08 11.34 1.04
C GLY A 8 -15.26 11.60 1.97
N LYS A 9 -15.10 11.22 3.24
CA LYS A 9 -16.12 11.44 4.27
C LYS A 9 -16.53 12.91 4.29
N THR A 10 -17.83 13.13 4.10
CA THR A 10 -18.40 14.47 3.89
C THR A 10 -19.57 14.68 4.85
N ILE A 11 -19.57 15.80 5.56
CA ILE A 11 -20.69 16.21 6.42
C ILE A 11 -21.42 17.37 5.75
N ILE A 12 -22.72 17.20 5.55
CA ILE A 12 -23.61 18.24 5.01
C ILE A 12 -24.52 18.74 6.13
N PHE A 13 -24.40 20.01 6.48
CA PHE A 13 -25.21 20.66 7.50
C PHE A 13 -26.47 21.25 6.88
N ALA A 14 -27.57 20.51 6.99
CA ALA A 14 -28.87 20.90 6.47
C ALA A 14 -29.64 21.78 7.46
N LYS A 15 -30.54 22.61 6.93
CA LYS A 15 -31.35 23.56 7.72
C LYS A 15 -32.40 22.88 8.60
N ASN A 16 -33.06 21.86 8.08
CA ASN A 16 -34.13 21.12 8.73
C ASN A 16 -34.33 19.76 8.03
N GLN A 17 -35.22 18.91 8.57
CA GLN A 17 -35.47 17.57 8.04
C GLN A 17 -35.83 17.57 6.55
N ARG A 18 -36.82 18.38 6.14
CA ARG A 18 -37.25 18.46 4.74
C ARG A 18 -36.12 18.85 3.80
N HIS A 19 -35.23 19.74 4.25
CA HIS A 19 -34.05 20.13 3.49
C HIS A 19 -33.05 18.96 3.38
N ALA A 20 -32.81 18.24 4.47
CA ALA A 20 -31.94 17.07 4.46
C ALA A 20 -32.43 15.98 3.51
N ASP A 21 -33.74 15.67 3.55
CA ASP A 21 -34.37 14.70 2.66
C ASP A 21 -34.26 15.14 1.20
N TYR A 22 -34.51 16.42 0.91
CA TYR A 22 -34.38 16.96 -0.45
C TYR A 22 -32.94 16.87 -0.99
N ILE A 23 -31.93 17.16 -0.16
CA ILE A 23 -30.51 16.99 -0.56
C ILE A 23 -30.24 15.53 -0.91
N TYR A 24 -30.73 14.60 -0.09
CA TYR A 24 -30.57 13.17 -0.33
C TYR A 24 -31.23 12.72 -1.64
N GLU A 25 -32.46 13.16 -1.91
CA GLU A 25 -33.17 12.87 -3.16
C GLU A 25 -32.41 13.38 -4.40
N ARG A 26 -31.85 14.59 -4.34
CA ARG A 26 -31.05 15.15 -5.44
C ARG A 26 -29.76 14.37 -5.67
N PHE A 27 -29.12 13.89 -4.59
CA PHE A 27 -27.92 13.07 -4.67
C PHE A 27 -28.22 11.74 -5.38
N ILE A 28 -29.25 11.01 -4.94
CA ILE A 28 -29.66 9.74 -5.56
C ILE A 28 -30.03 9.91 -7.03
N ALA A 29 -30.79 10.96 -7.37
CA ALA A 29 -31.19 11.19 -8.75
C ALA A 29 -29.99 11.40 -9.69
N SER A 30 -28.89 11.97 -9.17
CA SER A 30 -27.67 12.22 -9.94
C SER A 30 -26.73 11.00 -9.96
N TYR A 31 -26.72 10.21 -8.88
CA TYR A 31 -25.82 9.08 -8.66
C TYR A 31 -26.58 7.82 -8.17
N PRO A 32 -27.49 7.27 -8.98
CA PRO A 32 -28.38 6.20 -8.54
C PRO A 32 -27.64 4.91 -8.15
N ASN A 33 -26.50 4.63 -8.77
CA ASN A 33 -25.73 3.39 -8.55
C ASN A 33 -24.80 3.49 -7.35
N LEU A 34 -24.35 4.69 -6.99
CA LEU A 34 -23.54 4.91 -5.78
C LEU A 34 -24.37 4.63 -4.52
N ASP A 35 -25.64 4.99 -4.54
CA ASP A 35 -26.50 4.90 -3.38
C ASP A 35 -27.50 3.74 -3.48
N GLN A 36 -27.03 2.49 -3.53
CA GLN A 36 -27.85 1.28 -3.24
C GLN A 36 -28.36 1.27 -1.78
N GLY A 37 -28.75 2.43 -1.24
CA GLY A 37 -29.10 2.69 0.13
C GLY A 37 -27.91 2.59 1.07
N SER A 38 -26.78 3.23 0.80
CA SER A 38 -25.68 3.17 1.77
C SER A 38 -24.73 4.35 1.70
N PHE A 39 -24.43 4.89 0.51
CA PHE A 39 -23.38 5.89 0.34
C PHE A 39 -23.71 7.24 0.99
N ALA A 40 -24.95 7.71 0.87
CA ALA A 40 -25.42 8.91 1.54
C ALA A 40 -26.53 8.58 2.55
N ARG A 41 -26.50 9.20 3.72
CA ARG A 41 -27.52 8.98 4.76
C ARG A 41 -27.93 10.27 5.45
N VAL A 42 -29.23 10.43 5.64
CA VAL A 42 -29.79 11.48 6.49
C VAL A 42 -29.70 11.01 7.95
N ILE A 43 -28.98 11.77 8.78
CA ILE A 43 -28.74 11.49 10.19
C ILE A 43 -29.35 12.62 11.02
N THR A 44 -30.57 12.38 11.51
CA THR A 44 -31.35 13.32 12.32
C THR A 44 -31.93 12.62 13.55
N HIS A 45 -32.40 13.38 14.54
CA HIS A 45 -32.99 12.83 15.77
C HIS A 45 -34.21 11.94 15.53
N SER A 46 -34.89 12.05 14.38
CA SER A 46 -36.06 11.25 14.04
C SER A 46 -35.74 9.89 13.42
N VAL A 47 -34.47 9.62 13.07
CA VAL A 47 -34.05 8.37 12.41
C VAL A 47 -33.82 7.28 13.45
N ARG A 48 -34.51 6.13 13.28
CA ARG A 48 -34.23 4.92 14.06
C ARG A 48 -32.81 4.45 13.71
N TYR A 49 -32.02 4.09 14.73
CA TYR A 49 -30.60 3.69 14.60
C TYR A 49 -29.63 4.81 14.20
N GLY A 50 -29.95 6.07 14.50
CA GLY A 50 -29.04 7.20 14.24
C GLY A 50 -27.63 7.03 14.83
N GLN A 51 -27.50 6.43 16.01
CA GLN A 51 -26.19 6.15 16.63
C GLN A 51 -25.37 5.12 15.82
N THR A 52 -25.99 4.04 15.37
CA THR A 52 -25.31 3.03 14.53
C THR A 52 -24.81 3.64 13.23
N LEU A 53 -25.61 4.52 12.60
CA LEU A 53 -25.18 5.23 11.39
C LEU A 53 -24.01 6.19 11.65
N ILE A 54 -23.94 6.78 12.84
CA ILE A 54 -22.81 7.62 13.28
C ILE A 54 -21.56 6.76 13.46
N ASP A 55 -21.68 5.62 14.13
CA ASP A 55 -20.58 4.70 14.39
C ASP A 55 -20.03 4.13 13.07
N ASP A 56 -20.92 3.73 12.14
CA ASP A 56 -20.55 3.29 10.80
C ASP A 56 -19.94 4.42 9.96
N PHE A 57 -20.46 5.66 10.06
CA PHE A 57 -19.88 6.82 9.39
C PHE A 57 -18.46 7.13 9.90
N SER A 58 -18.18 6.87 11.18
CA SER A 58 -16.89 7.12 11.81
C SER A 58 -15.82 6.11 11.40
N ASN A 59 -16.22 4.97 10.84
CA ASN A 59 -15.33 3.94 10.32
C ASN A 59 -14.94 4.22 8.85
N LYS A 60 -13.62 4.15 8.56
CA LYS A 60 -13.01 4.37 7.25
C LYS A 60 -13.67 3.64 6.09
N ASP A 61 -13.86 2.35 6.32
CA ASP A 61 -14.17 1.39 5.26
C ASP A 61 -15.68 1.15 5.14
N LYS A 62 -16.46 1.69 6.08
CA LYS A 62 -17.92 1.54 6.08
C LYS A 62 -18.64 2.73 5.45
N ALA A 63 -19.75 2.41 4.82
CA ALA A 63 -20.77 3.38 4.45
C ALA A 63 -21.57 3.79 5.70
N PRO A 64 -22.09 5.03 5.79
CA PRO A 64 -22.11 6.04 4.73
C PRO A 64 -20.80 6.82 4.55
N HIS A 65 -20.63 7.42 3.37
CA HIS A 65 -19.55 8.36 3.06
C HIS A 65 -20.02 9.82 3.08
N ILE A 66 -21.32 10.06 2.87
CA ILE A 66 -21.94 11.38 3.02
C ILE A 66 -22.97 11.31 4.15
N ALA A 67 -22.77 12.13 5.17
CA ALA A 67 -23.72 12.27 6.26
C ALA A 67 -24.42 13.63 6.17
N ILE A 68 -25.74 13.60 5.95
CA ILE A 68 -26.58 14.80 5.88
C ILE A 68 -27.24 14.98 7.24
N SER A 69 -26.86 16.01 7.99
CA SER A 69 -27.28 16.18 9.38
C SER A 69 -28.06 17.45 9.64
N VAL A 70 -28.98 17.33 10.58
CA VAL A 70 -29.69 18.44 11.23
C VAL A 70 -29.35 18.37 12.72
N ASP A 71 -28.40 19.19 13.15
CA ASP A 71 -27.93 19.40 14.53
C ASP A 71 -27.32 18.18 15.26
N MET A 72 -27.50 16.95 14.77
CA MET A 72 -26.96 15.72 15.39
C MET A 72 -25.43 15.61 15.28
N LEU A 73 -24.85 16.04 14.16
CA LEU A 73 -23.39 15.97 13.94
C LEU A 73 -22.65 17.25 14.36
N ASP A 74 -23.35 18.23 14.93
CA ASP A 74 -22.75 19.51 15.34
C ASP A 74 -21.77 19.28 16.53
N THR A 75 -22.02 18.30 17.40
CA THR A 75 -21.25 18.01 18.62
C THR A 75 -20.96 16.51 18.84
N GLY A 76 -19.75 16.17 19.27
CA GLY A 76 -19.47 14.88 19.95
C GLY A 76 -19.01 13.70 19.10
N ILE A 77 -18.81 13.87 17.78
CA ILE A 77 -18.45 12.76 16.88
C ILE A 77 -17.04 12.94 16.33
N ASP A 78 -16.31 11.83 16.29
CA ASP A 78 -14.91 11.76 15.91
C ASP A 78 -14.71 11.04 14.58
N VAL A 79 -14.53 11.82 13.51
CA VAL A 79 -14.24 11.28 12.17
C VAL A 79 -12.97 11.95 11.63
N PRO A 80 -11.78 11.43 11.94
CA PRO A 80 -10.51 12.00 11.47
C PRO A 80 -10.44 12.15 9.96
N GLU A 81 -11.15 11.27 9.25
CA GLU A 81 -11.18 11.18 7.79
C GLU A 81 -12.13 12.16 7.10
N CYS A 82 -12.87 12.96 7.87
CA CYS A 82 -13.77 13.95 7.32
C CYS A 82 -12.98 15.02 6.56
N VAL A 83 -13.07 15.01 5.24
CA VAL A 83 -12.30 15.91 4.35
C VAL A 83 -13.15 17.04 3.75
N ASN A 84 -14.48 16.94 3.85
CA ASN A 84 -15.40 17.94 3.29
C ASN A 84 -16.47 18.33 4.31
N LEU A 85 -16.66 19.62 4.50
CA LEU A 85 -17.77 20.20 5.27
C LEU A 85 -18.61 21.08 4.36
N VAL A 86 -19.92 20.85 4.30
CA VAL A 86 -20.85 21.60 3.46
C VAL A 86 -21.87 22.33 4.32
N PHE A 87 -21.87 23.66 4.27
CA PHE A 87 -22.81 24.50 4.99
C PHE A 87 -23.98 24.91 4.07
N PHE A 88 -25.10 24.20 4.22
CA PHE A 88 -26.39 24.53 3.61
C PHE A 88 -27.38 25.16 4.62
N LYS A 89 -26.86 25.65 5.74
CA LYS A 89 -27.62 26.39 6.76
C LYS A 89 -26.84 27.63 7.20
N MET A 90 -27.57 28.68 7.56
CA MET A 90 -27.00 29.83 8.27
C MET A 90 -26.73 29.46 9.72
N VAL A 91 -25.53 29.78 10.21
CA VAL A 91 -25.10 29.53 11.58
C VAL A 91 -24.95 30.88 12.28
N ARG A 92 -25.82 31.16 13.25
CA ARG A 92 -25.80 32.44 13.98
C ARG A 92 -24.97 32.41 15.26
N SER A 93 -24.67 31.22 15.78
CA SER A 93 -23.85 31.05 16.98
C SER A 93 -22.40 30.79 16.61
N LYS A 94 -21.49 31.64 17.10
CA LYS A 94 -20.05 31.48 16.93
C LYS A 94 -19.56 30.13 17.48
N THR A 95 -20.08 29.72 18.64
CA THR A 95 -19.73 28.43 19.25
C THR A 95 -20.10 27.26 18.36
N LYS A 96 -21.34 27.23 17.83
CA LYS A 96 -21.77 26.17 16.90
C LYS A 96 -20.94 26.16 15.62
N PHE A 97 -20.63 27.33 15.08
CA PHE A 97 -19.80 27.45 13.89
C PHE A 97 -18.42 26.81 14.08
N TRP A 98 -17.73 27.12 15.18
CA TRP A 98 -16.43 26.50 15.49
C TRP A 98 -16.53 25.00 15.78
N GLN A 99 -17.62 24.54 16.40
CA GLN A 99 -17.87 23.11 16.60
C GLN A 99 -18.05 22.35 15.29
N MET A 100 -18.80 22.94 14.34
CA MET A 100 -19.01 22.38 13.01
C MET A 100 -17.72 22.39 12.20
N LEU A 101 -16.99 23.52 12.18
CA LEU A 101 -15.71 23.65 11.47
C LEU A 101 -14.64 22.70 12.04
N GLY A 102 -14.62 22.52 13.36
CA GLY A 102 -13.73 21.59 14.06
C GLY A 102 -13.92 20.11 13.67
N ARG A 103 -14.99 19.74 12.97
CA ARG A 103 -15.18 18.37 12.46
C ARG A 103 -14.16 18.00 11.38
N GLY A 104 -13.60 18.99 10.68
CA GLY A 104 -12.62 18.76 9.61
C GLY A 104 -11.16 18.80 10.05
N THR A 105 -10.85 19.28 11.25
CA THR A 105 -9.47 19.68 11.62
C THR A 105 -8.54 18.54 12.03
N ARG A 106 -9.09 17.34 12.29
CA ARG A 106 -8.26 16.18 12.66
C ARG A 106 -7.42 15.69 11.49
N THR A 107 -6.16 15.38 11.76
CA THR A 107 -5.27 14.70 10.80
C THR A 107 -5.61 13.23 10.72
N CYS A 108 -5.28 12.59 9.60
CA CYS A 108 -5.50 11.17 9.38
C CYS A 108 -4.38 10.62 8.52
N ARG A 109 -3.65 9.61 9.03
CA ARG A 109 -2.54 9.00 8.29
C ARG A 109 -3.04 8.18 7.12
N ASP A 110 -2.29 8.19 6.02
CA ASP A 110 -2.54 7.38 4.83
C ASP A 110 -3.98 7.49 4.27
N LEU A 111 -4.58 8.70 4.31
CA LEU A 111 -5.95 8.90 3.86
C LEU A 111 -6.05 9.03 2.33
N PHE A 112 -5.08 9.71 1.72
CA PHE A 112 -5.05 9.95 0.28
C PHE A 112 -4.21 8.91 -0.48
N GLY A 113 -3.46 8.09 0.24
CA GLY A 113 -2.64 7.00 -0.26
C GLY A 113 -1.53 6.66 0.74
N PRO A 114 -0.73 5.61 0.50
CA PRO A 114 0.41 5.27 1.35
C PRO A 114 1.39 6.43 1.49
N GLY A 115 1.67 6.86 2.71
CA GLY A 115 2.53 8.01 3.03
C GLY A 115 1.90 9.38 2.75
N VAL A 116 0.63 9.44 2.33
CA VAL A 116 -0.07 10.70 2.02
C VAL A 116 -1.19 10.95 3.02
N ASP A 117 -0.82 11.68 4.05
CA ASP A 117 -1.68 12.03 5.18
C ASP A 117 -2.68 13.15 4.84
N LYS A 118 -3.78 13.17 5.60
CA LYS A 118 -4.70 14.30 5.63
C LYS A 118 -4.11 15.43 6.46
N THR A 119 -3.70 16.49 5.78
CA THR A 119 -3.21 17.75 6.37
C THR A 119 -4.22 18.89 6.29
N GLU A 120 -5.19 18.80 5.36
CA GLU A 120 -6.20 19.81 5.11
C GLU A 120 -7.60 19.22 4.90
N PHE A 121 -8.61 20.09 4.88
CA PHE A 121 -10.00 19.76 4.57
C PHE A 121 -10.65 20.93 3.83
N ARG A 122 -11.74 20.64 3.11
CA ARG A 122 -12.46 21.61 2.29
C ARG A 122 -13.74 22.04 2.98
N VAL A 123 -14.03 23.34 2.89
CA VAL A 123 -15.27 23.94 3.37
C VAL A 123 -16.03 24.52 2.19
N PHE A 124 -17.27 24.06 2.02
CA PHE A 124 -18.20 24.56 1.02
C PHE A 124 -19.27 25.37 1.74
N ASP A 125 -19.22 26.69 1.63
CA ASP A 125 -20.12 27.59 2.35
C ASP A 125 -21.09 28.31 1.41
N TYR A 126 -22.31 27.80 1.32
CA TYR A 126 -23.37 28.36 0.47
C TYR A 126 -24.23 29.40 1.20
N CYS A 127 -23.96 29.66 2.48
CA CYS A 127 -24.72 30.58 3.32
C CYS A 127 -23.88 31.74 3.88
N GLN A 128 -22.66 31.93 3.39
CA GLN A 128 -21.75 33.03 3.76
C GLN A 128 -21.46 33.10 5.28
N ASN A 129 -21.39 31.95 5.94
CA ASN A 129 -21.04 31.84 7.35
C ASN A 129 -19.59 32.28 7.63
N LEU A 130 -18.64 31.96 6.75
CA LEU A 130 -17.23 32.36 6.87
C LEU A 130 -17.09 33.87 6.89
N GLU A 131 -17.77 34.55 5.97
CA GLU A 131 -17.83 36.01 5.90
C GLU A 131 -18.49 36.60 7.15
N TYR A 132 -19.64 36.04 7.57
CA TYR A 132 -20.36 36.47 8.76
C TYR A 132 -19.52 36.42 10.05
N PHE A 133 -18.63 35.42 10.19
CA PHE A 133 -17.71 35.31 11.33
C PHE A 133 -16.31 35.89 11.06
N SER A 134 -16.15 36.67 9.98
CA SER A 134 -14.90 37.34 9.59
C SER A 134 -13.70 36.39 9.48
N GLN A 135 -13.94 35.19 8.94
CA GLN A 135 -12.88 34.22 8.68
C GLN A 135 -12.27 34.44 7.29
N PRO A 136 -10.93 34.32 7.16
CA PRO A 136 -10.28 34.45 5.86
C PRO A 136 -10.71 33.29 4.94
N LEU A 137 -11.20 33.64 3.75
CA LEU A 137 -11.40 32.69 2.66
C LEU A 137 -10.04 32.44 2.02
N VAL A 138 -9.38 31.35 2.40
CA VAL A 138 -8.26 30.82 1.63
C VAL A 138 -8.88 30.12 0.41
N PRO A 139 -8.65 30.60 -0.82
CA PRO A 139 -9.13 29.91 -2.00
C PRO A 139 -8.59 28.48 -2.00
N ALA A 140 -9.46 27.49 -2.21
CA ALA A 140 -9.00 26.13 -2.39
C ALA A 140 -8.04 26.08 -3.58
N GLY A 141 -6.90 25.38 -3.45
CA GLY A 141 -6.00 25.16 -4.57
C GLY A 141 -6.74 24.47 -5.73
N ASN A 142 -6.55 24.97 -6.95
CA ASN A 142 -7.29 24.53 -8.13
C ASN A 142 -6.92 23.12 -8.63
N ALA A 143 -5.91 22.47 -8.05
CA ALA A 143 -5.47 21.15 -8.47
C ALA A 143 -6.25 20.06 -7.70
N SER A 144 -7.34 19.56 -8.27
CA SER A 144 -7.79 18.22 -7.93
C SER A 144 -6.85 17.24 -8.63
N ALA A 145 -6.21 16.34 -7.89
CA ALA A 145 -5.37 15.30 -8.48
C ALA A 145 -6.20 14.45 -9.45
N VAL A 146 -5.63 14.14 -10.61
CA VAL A 146 -6.23 13.28 -11.64
C VAL A 146 -6.54 11.92 -11.03
N SER A 147 -7.81 11.50 -11.13
CA SER A 147 -8.26 10.24 -10.52
C SER A 147 -7.62 9.02 -11.19
N LEU A 148 -7.50 7.88 -10.49
CA LEU A 148 -6.99 6.64 -11.10
C LEU A 148 -7.83 6.21 -12.30
N SER A 149 -9.16 6.37 -12.24
CA SER A 149 -10.03 6.03 -13.38
C SER A 149 -9.76 6.93 -14.58
N GLU A 150 -9.57 8.23 -14.36
CA GLU A 150 -9.22 9.20 -15.41
C GLU A 150 -7.86 8.90 -16.02
N GLN A 151 -6.87 8.53 -15.20
CA GLN A 151 -5.55 8.08 -15.67
C GLN A 151 -5.67 6.82 -16.53
N ILE A 152 -6.37 5.78 -16.06
CA ILE A 152 -6.61 4.53 -16.81
C ILE A 152 -7.29 4.84 -18.15
N PHE A 153 -8.33 5.67 -18.13
CA PHE A 153 -9.08 6.03 -19.33
C PHE A 153 -8.18 6.77 -20.32
N THR A 154 -7.41 7.76 -19.85
CA THR A 154 -6.50 8.55 -20.69
C THR A 154 -5.38 7.70 -21.26
N THR A 155 -4.72 6.85 -20.46
CA THR A 155 -3.67 5.95 -20.94
C THR A 155 -4.20 4.96 -21.99
N ARG A 156 -5.46 4.51 -21.88
CA ARG A 156 -6.09 3.69 -22.91
C ARG A 156 -6.35 4.45 -24.21
N LEU A 157 -6.75 5.72 -24.15
CA LEU A 157 -6.86 6.56 -25.35
C LEU A 157 -5.49 6.74 -26.02
N GLU A 158 -4.43 6.92 -25.22
CA GLU A 158 -3.06 7.01 -25.73
C GLU A 158 -2.58 5.70 -26.35
N LEU A 159 -2.96 4.54 -25.78
CA LEU A 159 -2.71 3.23 -26.37
C LEU A 159 -3.39 3.07 -27.72
N LEU A 160 -4.67 3.48 -27.85
CA LEU A 160 -5.34 3.50 -29.16
C LEU A 160 -4.57 4.33 -30.18
N GLN A 161 -4.16 5.54 -29.79
CA GLN A 161 -3.39 6.42 -30.66
C GLN A 161 -2.03 5.79 -31.05
N ALA A 162 -1.36 5.13 -30.11
CA ALA A 162 -0.09 4.46 -30.37
C ALA A 162 -0.27 3.31 -31.38
N PHE A 163 -1.29 2.46 -31.21
CA PHE A 163 -1.61 1.41 -32.18
C PHE A 163 -1.97 1.96 -33.55
N ASP A 164 -2.78 3.02 -33.62
CA ASP A 164 -3.20 3.64 -34.88
C ASP A 164 -2.01 4.30 -35.63
N SER A 165 -0.92 4.63 -34.92
CA SER A 165 0.31 5.18 -35.50
C SER A 165 1.28 4.14 -36.06
N LEU A 166 1.13 2.87 -35.68
CA LEU A 166 2.01 1.78 -36.12
C LEU A 166 1.59 1.26 -37.50
N PRO A 167 2.54 1.01 -38.42
CA PRO A 167 2.22 0.49 -39.74
C PRO A 167 1.81 -1.00 -39.67
N GLY A 168 0.58 -1.31 -40.11
CA GLY A 168 0.12 -2.68 -40.38
C GLY A 168 -1.07 -3.15 -39.53
N GLN A 169 -1.77 -4.19 -40.01
CA GLN A 169 -2.95 -4.77 -39.35
C GLN A 169 -2.62 -5.61 -38.08
N ALA A 170 -1.35 -5.69 -37.69
CA ALA A 170 -0.86 -6.60 -36.64
C ALA A 170 -1.50 -6.34 -35.26
N TRP A 171 -1.98 -5.12 -35.01
CA TRP A 171 -2.52 -4.70 -33.72
C TRP A 171 -4.04 -4.47 -33.73
N THR A 172 -4.73 -4.92 -34.78
CA THR A 172 -6.18 -4.65 -34.96
C THR A 172 -7.03 -5.28 -33.85
N GLY A 173 -6.65 -6.46 -33.35
CA GLY A 173 -7.34 -7.14 -32.27
C GLY A 173 -7.16 -6.45 -30.92
N GLU A 174 -5.92 -6.10 -30.59
CA GLU A 174 -5.51 -5.40 -29.37
C GLU A 174 -6.17 -4.02 -29.29
N ARG A 175 -6.09 -3.26 -30.39
CA ARG A 175 -6.71 -1.95 -30.56
C ARG A 175 -8.23 -2.04 -30.40
N ALA A 176 -8.89 -3.02 -31.00
CA ALA A 176 -10.34 -3.24 -30.83
C ALA A 176 -10.69 -3.58 -29.36
N GLY A 177 -9.88 -4.39 -28.68
CA GLY A 177 -10.05 -4.72 -27.27
C GLY A 177 -9.98 -3.49 -26.36
N VAL A 178 -9.02 -2.60 -26.59
CA VAL A 178 -8.90 -1.34 -25.82
C VAL A 178 -10.10 -0.42 -26.10
N ALA A 179 -10.51 -0.30 -27.37
CA ALA A 179 -11.66 0.51 -27.78
C ALA A 179 -12.96 0.01 -27.13
N GLU A 180 -13.16 -1.29 -27.05
CA GLU A 180 -14.35 -1.89 -26.43
C GLU A 180 -14.46 -1.56 -24.93
N VAL A 181 -13.35 -1.57 -24.20
CA VAL A 181 -13.33 -1.18 -22.78
C VAL A 181 -13.70 0.30 -22.61
N LEU A 182 -13.15 1.18 -23.46
CA LEU A 182 -13.47 2.60 -23.45
C LEU A 182 -14.93 2.86 -23.83
N ARG A 183 -15.44 2.17 -24.85
CA ARG A 183 -16.85 2.20 -25.28
C ARG A 183 -17.77 1.78 -24.14
N ALA A 184 -17.47 0.68 -23.45
CA ALA A 184 -18.26 0.21 -22.31
C ALA A 184 -18.31 1.26 -21.18
N ALA A 185 -17.18 1.93 -20.90
CA ALA A 185 -17.13 3.02 -19.92
C ALA A 185 -18.01 4.20 -20.34
N VAL A 186 -17.89 4.69 -21.58
CA VAL A 186 -18.72 5.79 -22.11
C VAL A 186 -20.20 5.41 -22.14
N ALA A 187 -20.54 4.20 -22.57
CA ALA A 187 -21.91 3.73 -22.65
C ALA A 187 -22.61 3.59 -21.30
N SER A 188 -21.82 3.40 -20.23
CA SER A 188 -22.31 3.37 -18.85
C SER A 188 -22.60 4.76 -18.26
N MET A 189 -22.20 5.86 -18.90
CA MET A 189 -22.40 7.19 -18.32
C MET A 189 -23.90 7.56 -18.24
N ASN A 190 -24.31 8.14 -17.11
CA ASN A 190 -25.68 8.62 -16.95
C ASN A 190 -25.86 9.95 -17.69
N THR A 191 -26.57 9.93 -18.81
CA THR A 191 -26.87 11.09 -19.66
C THR A 191 -27.69 12.18 -18.96
N ASN A 192 -28.42 11.84 -17.89
CA ASN A 192 -29.15 12.81 -17.09
C ASN A 192 -28.29 13.49 -16.01
N ASN A 193 -27.08 13.01 -15.76
CA ASN A 193 -26.18 13.58 -14.76
C ASN A 193 -25.69 14.97 -15.21
N PHE A 194 -25.73 15.95 -14.31
CA PHE A 194 -25.40 17.34 -14.61
C PHE A 194 -23.96 17.57 -15.08
N LEU A 195 -23.02 16.67 -14.73
CA LEU A 195 -21.63 16.69 -15.23
C LEU A 195 -21.52 16.12 -16.64
N VAL A 196 -22.35 15.15 -16.98
CA VAL A 196 -22.34 14.48 -18.30
C VAL A 196 -23.09 15.32 -19.34
N ARG A 197 -24.17 15.99 -18.93
CA ARG A 197 -25.04 16.80 -19.81
C ARG A 197 -24.31 17.80 -20.73
N PRO A 198 -23.31 18.58 -20.25
CA PRO A 198 -22.53 19.48 -21.10
C PRO A 198 -21.71 18.79 -22.21
N HIS A 199 -21.48 17.47 -22.07
CA HIS A 199 -20.62 16.69 -22.97
C HIS A 199 -21.39 15.63 -23.77
N LEU A 200 -22.73 15.68 -23.79
CA LEU A 200 -23.59 14.68 -24.45
C LEU A 200 -23.23 14.42 -25.91
N GLN A 201 -22.86 15.45 -26.67
CA GLN A 201 -22.48 15.27 -28.07
C GLN A 201 -21.32 14.27 -28.25
N LEU A 202 -20.31 14.32 -27.36
CA LEU A 202 -19.20 13.37 -27.40
C LEU A 202 -19.61 12.01 -26.83
N VAL A 203 -20.35 12.01 -25.72
CA VAL A 203 -20.78 10.77 -25.06
C VAL A 203 -21.69 9.94 -25.96
N GLU A 204 -22.68 10.55 -26.61
CA GLU A 204 -23.59 9.86 -27.54
C GLU A 204 -22.85 9.37 -28.78
N ARG A 205 -21.96 10.19 -29.35
CA ARG A 205 -21.16 9.78 -30.52
C ARG A 205 -20.30 8.54 -30.23
N PHE A 206 -19.66 8.48 -29.07
CA PHE A 206 -18.76 7.37 -28.69
C PHE A 206 -19.44 6.27 -27.86
N ARG A 207 -20.78 6.32 -27.75
CA ARG A 207 -21.56 5.29 -27.06
C ARG A 207 -21.74 4.04 -27.90
N ASP A 208 -22.09 4.25 -29.16
CA ASP A 208 -22.39 3.22 -30.14
C ASP A 208 -21.11 2.98 -30.97
N GLY A 209 -20.61 1.75 -30.97
CA GLY A 209 -19.19 1.39 -31.24
C GLY A 209 -18.54 1.95 -32.51
N ASP A 210 -19.32 2.29 -33.53
CA ASP A 210 -18.87 2.72 -34.86
C ASP A 210 -17.88 3.89 -34.83
N ALA A 211 -18.07 4.86 -33.92
CA ALA A 211 -17.18 6.03 -33.82
C ALA A 211 -15.76 5.66 -33.37
N TRP A 212 -15.59 4.51 -32.71
CA TRP A 212 -14.29 4.05 -32.26
C TRP A 212 -13.44 3.51 -33.41
N GLU A 213 -14.04 2.95 -34.47
CA GLU A 213 -13.30 2.38 -35.61
C GLU A 213 -12.44 3.44 -36.34
N HIS A 214 -12.92 4.68 -36.37
CA HIS A 214 -12.30 5.78 -37.13
C HIS A 214 -12.10 7.04 -36.26
N ALA A 215 -11.80 6.85 -34.98
CA ALA A 215 -11.57 7.96 -34.05
C ALA A 215 -10.34 8.78 -34.47
N SER A 216 -10.50 10.10 -34.66
CA SER A 216 -9.37 10.97 -34.98
C SER A 216 -8.55 11.32 -33.72
N ALA A 217 -7.28 11.73 -33.89
CA ALA A 217 -6.47 12.22 -32.77
C ALA A 217 -7.14 13.39 -32.02
N GLY A 218 -7.88 14.25 -32.73
CA GLY A 218 -8.67 15.33 -32.12
C GLY A 218 -9.84 14.82 -31.28
N ASP A 219 -10.47 13.73 -31.71
CA ASP A 219 -11.53 13.08 -30.93
C ASP A 219 -10.97 12.46 -29.64
N LEU A 220 -9.84 11.75 -29.73
CA LEU A 220 -9.18 11.15 -28.56
C LEU A 220 -8.76 12.23 -27.54
N ALA A 221 -8.20 13.36 -28.01
CA ALA A 221 -7.87 14.49 -27.14
C ALA A 221 -9.11 15.14 -26.50
N ALA A 222 -10.24 15.21 -27.22
CA ALA A 222 -11.50 15.71 -26.67
C ALA A 222 -12.08 14.75 -25.61
N LEU A 223 -11.96 13.44 -25.82
CA LEU A 223 -12.37 12.42 -24.84
C LEU A 223 -11.50 12.48 -23.58
N ALA A 224 -10.18 12.59 -23.73
CA ALA A 224 -9.25 12.72 -22.61
C ALA A 224 -9.57 13.96 -21.74
N SER A 225 -9.78 15.11 -22.37
CA SER A 225 -9.97 16.38 -21.64
C SER A 225 -11.38 16.60 -21.09
N ARG A 226 -12.42 16.01 -21.69
CA ARG A 226 -13.83 16.32 -21.37
C ARG A 226 -14.64 15.13 -20.86
N VAL A 227 -14.19 13.90 -21.11
CA VAL A 227 -14.95 12.68 -20.83
C VAL A 227 -14.25 11.78 -19.81
N ALA A 228 -12.92 11.73 -19.78
CA ALA A 228 -12.16 10.83 -18.90
C ALA A 228 -12.45 11.00 -17.40
N SER A 229 -12.77 12.21 -16.96
CA SER A 229 -13.10 12.53 -15.56
C SER A 229 -14.59 12.39 -15.22
N LEU A 230 -15.45 12.06 -16.20
CA LEU A 230 -16.88 11.97 -15.99
C LEU A 230 -17.27 10.70 -15.23
N PRO A 231 -18.31 10.76 -14.39
CA PRO A 231 -18.75 9.61 -13.61
C PRO A 231 -19.35 8.51 -14.51
N THR A 232 -18.87 7.29 -14.33
CA THR A 232 -19.41 6.07 -14.94
C THR A 232 -20.37 5.35 -13.99
N GLN A 233 -21.14 4.40 -14.53
CA GLN A 233 -22.06 3.55 -13.75
C GLN A 233 -21.51 2.15 -13.50
N LEU A 234 -20.23 1.92 -13.81
CA LEU A 234 -19.56 0.66 -13.57
C LEU A 234 -19.39 0.38 -12.07
N GLU A 235 -19.29 -0.89 -11.72
CA GLU A 235 -19.06 -1.30 -10.33
C GLU A 235 -17.72 -0.73 -9.80
N PRO A 236 -17.68 -0.23 -8.57
CA PRO A 236 -16.44 0.25 -7.97
C PRO A 236 -15.41 -0.87 -7.85
N GLU A 237 -14.19 -0.61 -8.34
CA GLU A 237 -13.08 -1.55 -8.22
C GLU A 237 -12.15 -1.17 -7.06
N HIS A 238 -11.39 -2.14 -6.56
CA HIS A 238 -10.45 -1.93 -5.47
C HIS A 238 -9.32 -0.98 -5.90
N GLU A 239 -8.93 -0.04 -5.01
CA GLU A 239 -7.89 0.95 -5.28
C GLU A 239 -6.58 0.31 -5.74
N ASP A 240 -6.11 -0.72 -5.02
CA ASP A 240 -4.86 -1.42 -5.36
C ASP A 240 -4.89 -2.05 -6.76
N ALA A 241 -6.04 -2.57 -7.20
CA ALA A 241 -6.20 -3.13 -8.54
C ALA A 241 -6.08 -2.04 -9.62
N LYS A 242 -6.67 -0.86 -9.38
CA LYS A 242 -6.56 0.29 -10.28
C LYS A 242 -5.15 0.88 -10.32
N ARG A 243 -4.46 0.95 -9.19
CA ARG A 243 -3.04 1.37 -9.15
C ARG A 243 -2.16 0.42 -9.95
N PHE A 244 -2.42 -0.88 -9.85
CA PHE A 244 -1.76 -1.89 -10.67
C PHE A 244 -2.09 -1.73 -12.17
N ASP A 245 -3.35 -1.46 -12.51
CA ASP A 245 -3.75 -1.16 -13.90
C ASP A 245 -3.00 0.06 -14.45
N VAL A 246 -2.91 1.16 -13.70
CA VAL A 246 -2.17 2.36 -14.14
C VAL A 246 -0.71 2.01 -14.44
N LEU A 247 -0.06 1.24 -13.56
CA LEU A 247 1.33 0.79 -13.76
C LEU A 247 1.48 -0.05 -15.03
N LEU A 248 0.64 -1.07 -15.21
CA LEU A 248 0.73 -1.99 -16.35
C LEU A 248 0.35 -1.30 -17.66
N LEU A 249 -0.72 -0.50 -17.70
CA LEU A 249 -1.13 0.22 -18.91
C LEU A 249 -0.08 1.23 -19.36
N ARG A 250 0.60 1.91 -18.41
CA ARG A 250 1.73 2.79 -18.75
C ARG A 250 2.93 2.00 -19.27
N THR A 251 3.20 0.82 -18.70
CA THR A 251 4.27 -0.08 -19.17
C THR A 251 3.98 -0.61 -20.57
N GLU A 252 2.74 -1.03 -20.82
CA GLU A 252 2.22 -1.43 -22.13
C GLU A 252 2.37 -0.28 -23.15
N LEU A 253 2.00 0.94 -22.76
CA LEU A 253 2.12 2.11 -23.63
C LEU A 253 3.58 2.43 -23.95
N GLY A 254 4.46 2.40 -22.95
CA GLY A 254 5.90 2.59 -23.15
C GLY A 254 6.48 1.53 -24.09
N LEU A 255 6.11 0.26 -23.90
CA LEU A 255 6.54 -0.83 -24.80
C LEU A 255 6.10 -0.60 -26.25
N VAL A 256 4.85 -0.17 -26.48
CA VAL A 256 4.33 0.11 -27.82
C VAL A 256 5.02 1.33 -28.46
N ARG A 257 5.40 2.32 -27.65
CA ARG A 257 6.13 3.53 -28.11
C ARG A 257 7.65 3.29 -28.27
N GLY A 258 8.19 2.21 -27.71
CA GLY A 258 9.62 1.93 -27.64
C GLY A 258 10.35 2.68 -26.51
N ASP A 259 9.62 3.14 -25.49
CA ASP A 259 10.18 3.82 -24.32
C ASP A 259 10.76 2.79 -23.32
N PRO A 260 11.79 3.16 -22.52
CA PRO A 260 12.36 2.28 -21.50
C PRO A 260 11.36 1.92 -20.40
N ILE A 261 11.29 0.62 -20.06
CA ILE A 261 10.35 0.10 -19.05
C ILE A 261 11.01 -0.42 -17.76
N ASP A 262 12.34 -0.32 -17.62
CA ASP A 262 13.12 -0.97 -16.55
C ASP A 262 12.64 -0.60 -15.13
N ARG A 263 12.21 0.66 -14.97
CA ARG A 263 11.71 1.15 -13.68
C ARG A 263 10.36 0.52 -13.35
N ALA A 264 9.46 0.46 -14.32
CA ALA A 264 8.14 -0.14 -14.13
C ALA A 264 8.26 -1.65 -13.92
N GLN A 265 9.13 -2.33 -14.69
CA GLN A 265 9.50 -3.73 -14.50
C GLN A 265 9.90 -4.03 -13.06
N ARG A 266 10.81 -3.25 -12.45
CA ARG A 266 11.21 -3.44 -11.05
C ARG A 266 10.04 -3.41 -10.08
N VAL A 267 9.09 -2.49 -10.29
CA VAL A 267 7.88 -2.39 -9.44
C VAL A 267 6.96 -3.58 -9.66
N ILE A 268 6.79 -4.03 -10.91
CA ILE A 268 5.97 -5.21 -11.24
C ILE A 268 6.56 -6.48 -10.62
N VAL A 269 7.88 -6.67 -10.70
CA VAL A 269 8.61 -7.79 -10.08
C VAL A 269 8.44 -7.77 -8.55
N GLN A 270 8.51 -6.60 -7.91
CA GLN A 270 8.25 -6.47 -6.48
C GLN A 270 6.82 -6.87 -6.09
N ILE A 271 5.82 -6.45 -6.86
CA ILE A 271 4.42 -6.83 -6.64
C ILE A 271 4.26 -8.35 -6.79
N ALA A 272 4.88 -8.95 -7.81
CA ALA A 272 4.85 -10.39 -8.03
C ALA A 272 5.49 -11.16 -6.85
N GLY A 273 6.64 -10.71 -6.34
CA GLY A 273 7.26 -11.32 -5.16
C GLY A 273 6.39 -11.24 -3.91
N LEU A 274 5.65 -10.13 -3.71
CA LEU A 274 4.71 -10.00 -2.60
C LEU A 274 3.45 -10.88 -2.76
N LEU A 275 3.04 -11.17 -3.99
CA LEU A 275 2.00 -12.16 -4.25
C LEU A 275 2.51 -13.58 -3.97
N GLU A 276 3.73 -13.91 -4.39
CA GLU A 276 4.35 -15.21 -4.13
C GLU A 276 4.46 -15.51 -2.62
N ASP A 277 4.82 -14.51 -1.80
CA ASP A 277 4.82 -14.61 -0.33
C ASP A 277 3.47 -15.08 0.24
N GLN A 278 2.37 -14.89 -0.50
CA GLN A 278 0.99 -15.23 -0.13
C GLN A 278 0.48 -16.49 -0.86
N GLN A 279 1.39 -17.37 -1.31
CA GLN A 279 1.07 -18.63 -2.02
C GLN A 279 0.15 -19.59 -1.24
N THR A 280 -0.07 -19.39 0.06
CA THR A 280 -1.05 -20.15 0.85
C THR A 280 -2.50 -19.86 0.44
N ILE A 281 -2.75 -18.73 -0.24
CA ILE A 281 -4.07 -18.37 -0.76
C ILE A 281 -4.33 -19.13 -2.08
N PRO A 282 -5.40 -19.94 -2.18
CA PRO A 282 -5.64 -20.79 -3.37
C PRO A 282 -5.70 -20.03 -4.70
N ALA A 283 -6.26 -18.82 -4.71
CA ALA A 283 -6.36 -17.99 -5.91
C ALA A 283 -4.97 -17.54 -6.42
N ILE A 284 -4.01 -17.32 -5.51
CA ILE A 284 -2.63 -16.96 -5.84
C ILE A 284 -1.86 -18.21 -6.27
N ALA A 285 -2.00 -19.32 -5.53
CA ALA A 285 -1.38 -20.59 -5.88
C ALA A 285 -1.73 -21.04 -7.30
N ALA A 286 -2.97 -20.81 -7.74
CA ALA A 286 -3.43 -21.14 -9.10
C ALA A 286 -2.71 -20.34 -10.21
N GLN A 287 -2.08 -19.21 -9.89
CA GLN A 287 -1.37 -18.34 -10.82
C GLN A 287 0.14 -18.25 -10.52
N LEU A 288 0.66 -19.17 -9.69
CA LEU A 288 2.04 -19.13 -9.20
C LEU A 288 3.06 -19.21 -10.34
N GLU A 289 2.78 -19.99 -11.38
CA GLU A 289 3.63 -20.11 -12.57
C GLU A 289 3.85 -18.74 -13.25
N LEU A 290 2.78 -17.98 -13.46
CA LEU A 290 2.87 -16.64 -14.03
C LEU A 290 3.58 -15.67 -13.08
N ILE A 291 3.28 -15.75 -11.78
CA ILE A 291 3.90 -14.89 -10.75
C ILE A 291 5.41 -15.11 -10.70
N GLN A 292 5.88 -16.36 -10.81
CA GLN A 292 7.30 -16.70 -10.84
C GLN A 292 7.95 -16.28 -12.16
N ALA A 293 7.29 -16.56 -13.29
CA ALA A 293 7.80 -16.19 -14.61
C ALA A 293 8.12 -14.68 -14.70
N VAL A 294 7.19 -13.82 -14.26
CA VAL A 294 7.36 -12.36 -14.28
C VAL A 294 8.54 -11.87 -13.41
N GLN A 295 8.96 -12.64 -12.40
CA GLN A 295 10.10 -12.28 -11.55
C GLN A 295 11.46 -12.58 -12.19
N HIS A 296 11.52 -13.37 -13.26
CA HIS A 296 12.76 -13.75 -13.91
C HIS A 296 13.10 -12.84 -15.09
N ASP A 297 14.36 -12.42 -15.19
CA ASP A 297 14.83 -11.52 -16.25
C ASP A 297 14.60 -12.09 -17.67
N GLU A 298 14.67 -13.41 -17.83
CA GLU A 298 14.42 -14.10 -19.11
C GLU A 298 13.03 -13.81 -19.69
N TRP A 299 12.02 -13.63 -18.82
CA TRP A 299 10.65 -13.31 -19.25
C TRP A 299 10.55 -11.91 -19.89
N TRP A 300 11.47 -11.01 -19.56
CA TRP A 300 11.46 -9.62 -19.99
C TRP A 300 12.25 -9.35 -21.28
N VAL A 301 13.09 -10.29 -21.73
CA VAL A 301 13.99 -10.09 -22.89
C VAL A 301 13.22 -9.80 -24.19
N ASP A 302 12.11 -10.49 -24.41
CA ASP A 302 11.24 -10.32 -25.59
C ASP A 302 9.77 -10.07 -25.17
N VAL A 303 9.58 -9.25 -24.14
CA VAL A 303 8.24 -8.97 -23.62
C VAL A 303 7.37 -8.28 -24.67
N THR A 304 6.12 -8.75 -24.80
CA THR A 304 5.16 -8.21 -25.77
C THR A 304 3.95 -7.59 -25.08
N TYR A 305 3.21 -6.72 -25.78
CA TYR A 305 1.97 -6.13 -25.27
C TYR A 305 0.97 -7.21 -24.79
N PRO A 306 0.67 -8.29 -25.54
CA PRO A 306 -0.24 -9.33 -25.07
C PRO A 306 0.22 -10.03 -23.78
N MET A 307 1.54 -10.19 -23.59
CA MET A 307 2.09 -10.76 -22.35
C MET A 307 1.82 -9.85 -21.14
N LEU A 308 2.04 -8.54 -21.27
CA LEU A 308 1.74 -7.58 -20.21
C LEU A 308 0.23 -7.46 -19.94
N GLU A 309 -0.60 -7.47 -20.98
CA GLU A 309 -2.06 -7.44 -20.83
C GLU A 309 -2.57 -8.71 -20.13
N GLN A 310 -1.96 -9.88 -20.37
CA GLN A 310 -2.26 -11.11 -19.62
C GLN A 310 -1.89 -10.97 -18.14
N VAL A 311 -0.71 -10.41 -17.84
CA VAL A 311 -0.27 -10.13 -16.46
C VAL A 311 -1.26 -9.20 -15.78
N ARG A 312 -1.66 -8.11 -16.44
CA ARG A 312 -2.62 -7.14 -15.92
C ARG A 312 -3.96 -7.78 -15.60
N ARG A 313 -4.54 -8.53 -16.55
CA ARG A 313 -5.85 -9.20 -16.38
C ARG A 313 -5.84 -10.25 -15.27
N THR A 314 -4.75 -11.00 -15.16
CA THR A 314 -4.65 -12.14 -14.23
C THR A 314 -4.32 -11.67 -12.82
N LEU A 315 -3.35 -10.77 -12.66
CA LEU A 315 -2.86 -10.40 -11.34
C LEU A 315 -3.68 -9.29 -10.68
N ARG A 316 -4.41 -8.44 -11.43
CA ARG A 316 -5.18 -7.31 -10.87
C ARG A 316 -6.11 -7.70 -9.71
N SER A 317 -6.76 -8.86 -9.78
CA SER A 317 -7.69 -9.33 -8.75
C SER A 317 -6.99 -9.94 -7.54
N LEU A 318 -5.71 -10.29 -7.69
CA LEU A 318 -4.88 -10.85 -6.64
C LEU A 318 -4.16 -9.76 -5.84
N VAL A 319 -3.79 -8.63 -6.45
CA VAL A 319 -3.09 -7.51 -5.77
C VAL A 319 -3.78 -7.04 -4.48
N PRO A 320 -5.13 -6.92 -4.40
CA PRO A 320 -5.80 -6.56 -3.15
C PRO A 320 -5.58 -7.54 -1.98
N LEU A 321 -5.18 -8.78 -2.26
CA LEU A 321 -4.94 -9.84 -1.27
C LEU A 321 -3.58 -9.70 -0.57
N ILE A 322 -2.69 -8.83 -1.06
CA ILE A 322 -1.40 -8.56 -0.42
C ILE A 322 -1.64 -7.94 0.97
N GLU A 323 -1.07 -8.55 2.00
CA GLU A 323 -1.23 -8.12 3.40
C GLU A 323 -0.79 -6.68 3.62
N ARG A 324 -1.63 -5.89 4.31
CA ARG A 324 -1.42 -4.45 4.51
C ARG A 324 -0.15 -4.11 5.32
N GLY A 325 0.37 -5.02 6.14
CA GLY A 325 1.59 -4.83 6.92
C GLY A 325 2.89 -4.83 6.10
N LYS A 326 2.87 -5.37 4.87
CA LYS A 326 4.01 -5.39 3.93
C LYS A 326 3.91 -4.32 2.82
N LYS A 327 2.89 -3.45 2.84
CA LYS A 327 2.56 -2.50 1.76
C LYS A 327 3.42 -1.24 1.73
N THR A 328 4.74 -1.37 1.66
CA THR A 328 5.60 -0.23 1.24
C THR A 328 5.85 -0.28 -0.26
N ILE A 329 4.84 -0.63 -1.06
CA ILE A 329 4.91 -0.46 -2.52
C ILE A 329 4.47 0.97 -2.82
N VAL A 330 5.44 1.85 -3.02
CA VAL A 330 5.16 3.21 -3.47
C VAL A 330 4.78 3.13 -4.96
N TYR A 331 3.49 3.10 -5.24
CA TYR A 331 2.98 3.40 -6.58
C TYR A 331 3.39 4.83 -6.90
N THR A 332 4.40 4.96 -7.72
CA THR A 332 4.97 6.24 -8.07
C THR A 332 4.02 6.97 -8.99
N ASN A 333 3.39 8.04 -8.48
CA ASN A 333 2.64 9.00 -9.30
C ASN A 333 3.65 9.83 -10.10
N PHE A 334 4.07 9.34 -11.26
CA PHE A 334 4.79 10.18 -12.21
C PHE A 334 3.75 11.07 -12.91
N THR A 335 3.75 12.35 -12.54
CA THR A 335 3.56 13.43 -13.51
C THR A 335 4.87 13.52 -14.29
N ASP A 336 4.85 13.19 -15.57
CA ASP A 336 5.99 13.42 -16.46
C ASP A 336 6.20 14.93 -16.60
N GLU A 337 6.99 15.50 -15.68
CA GLU A 337 7.63 16.78 -15.93
C GLU A 337 8.91 16.49 -16.69
N LEU A 338 8.89 16.72 -18.02
CA LEU A 338 10.09 16.80 -18.84
C LEU A 338 10.90 18.01 -18.36
N GLY A 339 11.81 17.80 -17.41
CA GLY A 339 12.84 18.77 -17.01
C GLY A 339 13.96 18.87 -18.05
N GLU A 340 14.78 19.92 -17.96
CA GLU A 340 16.00 20.02 -18.76
C GLU A 340 16.90 18.81 -18.49
N GLY A 341 17.26 18.09 -19.56
CA GLY A 341 18.09 16.89 -19.48
C GLY A 341 19.42 17.20 -18.80
N SER A 342 19.65 16.61 -17.64
CA SER A 342 20.96 16.62 -17.01
C SER A 342 21.80 15.47 -17.56
N LEU A 343 23.06 15.76 -17.87
CA LEU A 343 24.05 14.73 -18.11
C LEU A 343 24.30 14.00 -16.80
N VAL A 344 23.73 12.80 -16.67
CA VAL A 344 24.13 11.84 -15.66
C VAL A 344 25.38 11.14 -16.21
N ASP A 345 26.52 11.37 -15.57
CA ASP A 345 27.70 10.52 -15.78
C ASP A 345 27.29 9.09 -15.40
N LEU A 346 27.17 8.22 -16.39
CA LEU A 346 26.97 6.80 -16.19
C LEU A 346 28.30 6.21 -15.68
N PRO A 347 28.42 5.87 -14.38
CA PRO A 347 29.57 5.10 -13.93
C PRO A 347 29.38 3.70 -14.54
N GLY A 348 30.43 3.19 -15.19
CA GLY A 348 30.40 1.90 -15.87
C GLY A 348 29.75 0.79 -15.04
N VAL A 349 28.95 -0.02 -15.74
CA VAL A 349 28.59 -1.42 -15.44
C VAL A 349 28.96 -1.87 -14.02
N GLY A 350 28.07 -1.67 -13.04
CA GLY A 350 28.29 -2.20 -11.68
C GLY A 350 27.62 -1.48 -10.50
N GLY A 351 26.87 -0.40 -10.71
CA GLY A 351 26.45 0.46 -9.59
C GLY A 351 25.01 0.35 -9.07
N SER A 352 24.08 -0.30 -9.78
CA SER A 352 22.63 -0.26 -9.46
C SER A 352 21.96 -1.63 -9.32
N VAL A 353 22.76 -2.71 -9.27
CA VAL A 353 22.29 -4.09 -9.17
C VAL A 353 22.21 -4.60 -7.71
N ALA A 354 22.95 -3.98 -6.79
CA ALA A 354 23.13 -4.47 -5.41
C ALA A 354 21.82 -4.70 -4.63
N GLY A 355 20.79 -3.88 -4.83
CA GLY A 355 19.52 -4.01 -4.11
C GLY A 355 18.71 -5.27 -4.48
N ASN A 356 18.73 -5.68 -5.75
CA ASN A 356 18.03 -6.87 -6.22
C ASN A 356 18.90 -8.12 -6.06
N GLU A 357 20.20 -8.01 -6.35
CA GLU A 357 21.17 -9.09 -6.13
C GLU A 357 21.22 -9.55 -4.68
N PHE A 358 21.23 -8.62 -3.71
CA PHE A 358 21.25 -8.99 -2.29
C PHE A 358 19.96 -9.69 -1.85
N ALA A 359 18.80 -9.27 -2.37
CA ALA A 359 17.52 -9.90 -2.07
C ALA A 359 17.43 -11.33 -2.64
N GLN A 360 17.90 -11.52 -3.87
CA GLN A 360 17.98 -12.84 -4.50
C GLN A 360 19.02 -13.74 -3.81
N PHE A 361 20.19 -13.18 -3.46
CA PHE A 361 21.22 -13.86 -2.67
C PHE A 361 20.64 -14.37 -1.35
N ARG A 362 19.93 -13.51 -0.59
CA ARG A 362 19.33 -13.88 0.69
C ARG A 362 18.34 -15.05 0.55
N LYS A 363 17.42 -15.00 -0.44
CA LYS A 363 16.46 -16.08 -0.70
C LYS A 363 17.14 -17.40 -1.08
N LYS A 364 18.11 -17.35 -2.00
CA LYS A 364 18.86 -18.54 -2.45
C LYS A 364 19.68 -19.15 -1.30
N ALA A 365 20.35 -18.30 -0.52
CA ALA A 365 21.12 -18.73 0.64
C ALA A 365 20.22 -19.37 1.71
N GLU A 366 19.07 -18.78 2.00
CA GLU A 366 18.11 -19.34 2.96
C GLU A 366 17.64 -20.74 2.55
N HIS A 367 17.23 -20.91 1.29
CA HIS A 367 16.77 -22.20 0.77
C HIS A 367 17.87 -23.26 0.83
N PHE A 368 19.06 -22.93 0.31
CA PHE A 368 20.20 -23.83 0.30
C PHE A 368 20.62 -24.25 1.72
N LEU A 369 20.71 -23.30 2.66
CA LEU A 369 21.15 -23.61 4.02
C LEU A 369 20.12 -24.43 4.81
N LYS A 370 18.82 -24.29 4.50
CA LYS A 370 17.75 -25.12 5.07
C LYS A 370 17.77 -26.57 4.56
N ASP A 371 18.27 -26.80 3.35
CA ASP A 371 18.44 -28.15 2.80
C ASP A 371 19.76 -28.81 3.27
N HIS A 372 20.75 -28.00 3.69
CA HIS A 372 22.08 -28.43 4.12
C HIS A 372 22.35 -28.25 5.63
N LEU A 373 21.32 -28.45 6.46
CA LEU A 373 21.38 -28.24 7.92
C LEU A 373 22.35 -29.18 8.68
N GLY A 374 22.79 -30.27 8.06
CA GLY A 374 23.68 -31.27 8.66
C GLY A 374 25.17 -30.98 8.52
N GLU A 375 25.56 -29.95 7.79
CA GLU A 375 26.96 -29.58 7.62
C GLU A 375 27.54 -28.98 8.91
N ALA A 376 28.79 -29.31 9.23
CA ALA A 376 29.41 -28.96 10.51
C ALA A 376 29.41 -27.43 10.78
N ALA A 377 29.62 -26.62 9.75
CA ALA A 377 29.62 -25.17 9.88
C ALA A 377 28.21 -24.60 10.13
N VAL A 378 27.18 -25.11 9.43
CA VAL A 378 25.78 -24.71 9.63
C VAL A 378 25.28 -25.18 11.00
N ALA A 379 25.64 -26.39 11.43
CA ALA A 379 25.30 -26.92 12.74
C ALA A 379 25.87 -26.06 13.90
N LYS A 380 27.11 -25.56 13.76
CA LYS A 380 27.72 -24.64 14.73
C LYS A 380 26.99 -23.29 14.83
N VAL A 381 26.54 -22.74 13.69
CA VAL A 381 25.74 -21.50 13.66
C VAL A 381 24.41 -21.71 14.40
N ARG A 382 23.76 -22.86 14.17
CA ARG A 382 22.48 -23.21 14.80
C ARG A 382 22.60 -23.54 16.29
N SER A 383 23.73 -24.08 16.73
CA SER A 383 23.94 -24.37 18.16
C SER A 383 24.32 -23.13 18.98
N GLY A 384 24.51 -21.97 18.33
CA GLY A 384 24.95 -20.73 19.01
C GLY A 384 26.39 -20.81 19.52
N ALA A 385 27.21 -21.74 19.00
CA ALA A 385 28.61 -21.85 19.36
C ALA A 385 29.42 -20.68 18.75
N PRO A 386 30.52 -20.25 19.38
CA PRO A 386 31.38 -19.23 18.81
C PRO A 386 31.97 -19.72 17.47
N LEU A 387 31.78 -18.93 16.41
CA LEU A 387 32.28 -19.22 15.08
C LEU A 387 33.73 -18.73 14.95
N THR A 388 34.63 -19.59 14.47
CA THR A 388 36.00 -19.19 14.14
C THR A 388 36.06 -18.56 12.74
N ALA A 389 37.18 -17.92 12.41
CA ALA A 389 37.40 -17.38 11.06
C ALA A 389 37.35 -18.48 9.99
N ASP A 390 37.84 -19.69 10.31
CA ASP A 390 37.79 -20.86 9.43
C ASP A 390 36.34 -21.32 9.19
N ASP A 391 35.49 -21.30 10.21
CA ASP A 391 34.06 -21.65 10.07
C ASP A 391 33.33 -20.67 9.14
N ILE A 392 33.67 -19.39 9.19
CA ILE A 392 33.09 -18.36 8.30
C ILE A 392 33.59 -18.55 6.86
N ALA A 393 34.87 -18.80 6.67
CA ALA A 393 35.46 -19.07 5.36
C ALA A 393 34.86 -20.32 4.71
N ASP A 394 34.59 -21.35 5.51
CA ASP A 394 33.93 -22.58 5.05
C ASP A 394 32.49 -22.32 4.59
N LEU A 395 31.70 -21.54 5.35
CA LEU A 395 30.34 -21.16 4.96
C LEU A 395 30.31 -20.36 3.65
N GLN A 396 31.23 -19.40 3.49
CA GLN A 396 31.36 -18.63 2.26
C GLN A 396 31.72 -19.52 1.08
N ARG A 397 32.68 -20.45 1.26
CA ARG A 397 33.11 -21.39 0.24
C ARG A 397 31.99 -22.33 -0.21
N ILE A 398 31.16 -22.81 0.72
CA ILE A 398 30.00 -23.66 0.43
C ILE A 398 28.97 -22.89 -0.43
N LEU A 399 28.66 -21.65 -0.04
CA LEU A 399 27.71 -20.81 -0.78
C LEU A 399 28.22 -20.44 -2.19
N VAL A 400 29.51 -20.09 -2.32
CA VAL A 400 30.13 -19.82 -3.63
C VAL A 400 30.14 -21.07 -4.52
N ALA A 401 30.44 -22.25 -3.96
CA ALA A 401 30.42 -23.51 -4.71
C ALA A 401 29.02 -23.88 -5.22
N ALA A 402 27.96 -23.44 -4.53
CA ALA A 402 26.57 -23.57 -4.95
C ALA A 402 26.11 -22.47 -5.94
N GLY A 403 26.99 -21.53 -6.31
CA GLY A 403 26.66 -20.39 -7.16
C GLY A 403 25.80 -19.32 -6.45
N ILE A 404 25.88 -19.26 -5.11
CA ILE A 404 25.07 -18.37 -4.27
C ILE A 404 25.95 -17.29 -3.66
N GLY A 405 25.87 -16.08 -4.23
CA GLY A 405 26.58 -14.90 -3.74
C GLY A 405 28.04 -14.81 -4.18
N ASN A 406 28.63 -13.66 -3.89
CA ASN A 406 30.02 -13.28 -4.12
C ASN A 406 30.55 -12.44 -2.93
N ASP A 407 31.82 -12.06 -2.97
CA ASP A 407 32.47 -11.29 -1.89
C ASP A 407 31.72 -9.99 -1.55
N ASP A 408 31.15 -9.31 -2.54
CA ASP A 408 30.38 -8.07 -2.34
C ASP A 408 29.08 -8.33 -1.56
N THR A 409 28.32 -9.37 -1.93
CA THR A 409 27.10 -9.77 -1.21
C THR A 409 27.39 -10.25 0.21
N PHE A 410 28.54 -10.89 0.45
CA PHE A 410 28.95 -11.33 1.78
C PHE A 410 29.35 -10.16 2.68
N GLN A 411 30.03 -9.15 2.12
CA GLN A 411 30.34 -7.92 2.82
C GLN A 411 29.07 -7.12 3.16
N GLU A 412 28.13 -7.05 2.23
CA GLU A 412 26.83 -6.41 2.46
C GLU A 412 26.03 -7.12 3.56
N ALA A 413 26.03 -8.46 3.55
CA ALA A 413 25.38 -9.29 4.57
C ALA A 413 25.97 -9.05 5.96
N SER A 414 27.31 -9.00 6.03
CA SER A 414 28.04 -8.74 7.27
C SER A 414 27.76 -7.35 7.82
N ARG A 415 27.67 -6.34 6.95
CA ARG A 415 27.36 -4.96 7.35
C ARG A 415 25.94 -4.82 7.91
N LYS A 416 24.97 -5.50 7.29
CA LYS A 416 23.55 -5.44 7.68
C LYS A 416 23.25 -6.21 8.97
N ALA A 417 23.88 -7.36 9.19
CA ALA A 417 23.63 -8.22 10.33
C ALA A 417 24.68 -8.08 11.46
N GLY A 418 25.67 -7.20 11.32
CA GLY A 418 26.79 -7.04 12.25
C GLY A 418 27.90 -8.08 12.08
N SER A 419 27.59 -9.30 11.63
CA SER A 419 28.56 -10.29 11.17
C SER A 419 27.93 -11.30 10.21
N PHE A 420 28.77 -11.96 9.41
CA PHE A 420 28.29 -13.01 8.49
C PHE A 420 27.63 -14.18 9.24
N GLY A 421 28.16 -14.57 10.40
CA GLY A 421 27.58 -15.63 11.22
C GLY A 421 26.17 -15.31 11.73
N LEU A 422 25.94 -14.06 12.13
CA LEU A 422 24.61 -13.57 12.54
C LEU A 422 23.64 -13.55 11.36
N PHE A 423 24.12 -13.16 10.18
CA PHE A 423 23.33 -13.23 8.95
C PHE A 423 22.88 -14.66 8.66
N ILE A 424 23.80 -15.63 8.62
CA ILE A 424 23.47 -17.04 8.38
C ILE A 424 22.48 -17.55 9.43
N ARG A 425 22.69 -17.23 10.71
CA ARG A 425 21.78 -17.61 11.79
C ARG A 425 20.38 -17.03 11.60
N SER A 426 20.26 -15.82 11.08
CA SER A 426 18.96 -15.20 10.78
C SER A 426 18.18 -15.92 9.66
N LEU A 427 18.86 -16.74 8.84
CA LEU A 427 18.24 -17.51 7.77
C LEU A 427 17.83 -18.92 8.20
N VAL A 428 18.64 -19.57 9.04
CA VAL A 428 18.43 -20.98 9.43
C VAL A 428 17.77 -21.17 10.81
N GLY A 429 17.70 -20.12 11.63
CA GLY A 429 17.18 -20.19 12.99
C GLY A 429 18.13 -20.86 13.99
N LEU A 430 17.87 -20.71 15.29
CA LEU A 430 18.62 -21.40 16.35
C LEU A 430 18.06 -22.81 16.57
N ASP A 431 18.90 -23.78 16.93
CA ASP A 431 18.42 -25.09 17.33
C ASP A 431 17.62 -25.01 18.64
N ARG A 432 16.45 -25.67 18.67
CA ARG A 432 15.53 -25.58 19.81
C ARG A 432 16.10 -26.20 21.08
N ALA A 433 16.91 -27.26 20.95
CA ALA A 433 17.56 -27.87 22.11
C ALA A 433 18.64 -26.94 22.68
N ALA A 434 19.43 -26.31 21.80
CA ALA A 434 20.41 -25.29 22.20
C ALA A 434 19.75 -24.07 22.86
N ALA A 435 18.68 -23.53 22.28
CA ALA A 435 17.92 -22.42 22.84
C ALA A 435 17.38 -22.74 24.24
N LYS A 436 16.79 -23.93 24.42
CA LYS A 436 16.29 -24.39 25.73
C LYS A 436 17.40 -24.57 26.76
N ALA A 437 18.58 -25.04 26.35
CA ALA A 437 19.72 -25.20 27.25
C ALA A 437 20.22 -23.85 27.79
N VAL A 438 20.25 -22.82 26.94
CA VAL A 438 20.69 -21.47 27.32
C VAL A 438 19.71 -20.80 28.29
N PHE A 439 18.40 -21.03 28.12
CA PHE A 439 17.36 -20.46 28.98
C PHE A 439 16.86 -21.43 30.07
N ALA A 440 17.55 -22.55 30.31
CA ALA A 440 17.07 -23.62 31.20
C ALA A 440 16.75 -23.13 32.63
N ASP A 441 17.57 -22.24 33.17
CA ASP A 441 17.38 -21.67 34.52
C ASP A 441 16.08 -20.86 34.64
N PHE A 442 15.62 -20.23 33.54
CA PHE A 442 14.38 -19.45 33.50
C PHE A 442 13.13 -20.33 33.29
N LEU A 443 13.30 -21.62 33.01
CA LEU A 443 12.23 -22.60 32.83
C LEU A 443 11.94 -23.41 34.11
N ASP A 444 12.61 -23.10 35.23
CA ASP A 444 12.39 -23.75 36.53
C ASP A 444 11.03 -23.32 37.14
N ASP A 445 10.09 -24.25 37.17
CA ASP A 445 8.72 -24.08 37.67
C ASP A 445 8.62 -23.87 39.18
N LYS A 446 9.72 -24.06 39.92
CA LYS A 446 9.82 -23.74 41.35
C LYS A 446 10.27 -22.31 41.61
N ARG A 447 10.89 -21.65 40.63
CA ARG A 447 11.47 -20.31 40.75
C ARG A 447 10.69 -19.25 39.95
N TYR A 448 10.12 -19.62 38.81
CA TYR A 448 9.39 -18.73 37.92
C TYR A 448 7.92 -19.13 37.78
N THR A 449 7.06 -18.13 37.67
CA THR A 449 5.62 -18.28 37.46
C THR A 449 5.30 -18.76 36.05
N LYS A 450 4.10 -19.30 35.85
CA LYS A 450 3.62 -19.77 34.54
C LYS A 450 3.72 -18.69 33.45
N ASN A 451 3.46 -17.43 33.77
CA ASN A 451 3.53 -16.33 32.80
C ASN A 451 4.99 -16.00 32.43
N GLN A 452 5.91 -16.01 33.39
CA GLN A 452 7.34 -15.83 33.14
C GLN A 452 7.91 -16.96 32.26
N ILE A 453 7.54 -18.21 32.54
CA ILE A 453 7.97 -19.37 31.73
C ILE A 453 7.38 -19.29 30.32
N THR A 454 6.12 -18.86 30.18
CA THR A 454 5.49 -18.66 28.88
C THR A 454 6.20 -17.56 28.09
N PHE A 455 6.57 -16.45 28.74
CA PHE A 455 7.32 -15.36 28.13
C PHE A 455 8.67 -15.83 27.58
N VAL A 456 9.43 -16.59 28.37
CA VAL A 456 10.73 -17.15 27.95
C VAL A 456 10.55 -18.20 26.85
N THR A 457 9.46 -18.95 26.87
CA THR A 457 9.14 -19.91 25.80
C THR A 457 8.88 -19.19 24.48
N LEU A 458 8.21 -18.03 24.48
CA LEU A 458 8.05 -17.21 23.28
C LEU A 458 9.39 -16.72 22.73
N ILE A 459 10.33 -16.34 23.61
CA ILE A 459 11.70 -15.98 23.20
C ILE A 459 12.39 -17.18 22.54
N ILE A 460 12.29 -18.38 23.13
CA ILE A 460 12.88 -19.60 22.58
C ILE A 460 12.28 -19.93 21.20
N ASP A 461 10.97 -19.79 21.05
CA ASP A 461 10.28 -20.06 19.79
C ASP A 461 10.69 -19.05 18.70
N GLU A 462 10.77 -17.75 19.02
CA GLU A 462 11.23 -16.73 18.06
C GLU A 462 12.73 -16.87 17.73
N LEU A 463 13.58 -17.25 18.69
CA LEU A 463 14.98 -17.60 18.41
C LEU A 463 15.10 -18.83 17.50
N THR A 464 14.19 -19.80 17.65
CA THR A 464 14.17 -21.00 16.80
C THR A 464 13.76 -20.66 15.36
N GLU A 465 12.84 -19.71 15.19
CA GLU A 465 12.32 -19.32 13.88
C GLU A 465 13.21 -18.28 13.16
N ARG A 466 13.68 -17.26 13.88
CA ARG A 466 14.37 -16.08 13.32
C ARG A 466 15.86 -16.03 13.65
N GLY A 467 16.34 -16.89 14.54
CA GLY A 467 17.76 -16.99 14.91
C GLY A 467 18.30 -15.86 15.80
N VAL A 468 17.63 -14.72 15.86
CA VAL A 468 18.00 -13.55 16.67
C VAL A 468 16.74 -12.89 17.22
N VAL A 469 16.79 -12.44 18.48
CA VAL A 469 15.77 -11.61 19.10
C VAL A 469 16.46 -10.35 19.64
N GLU A 470 16.09 -9.19 19.10
CA GLU A 470 16.59 -7.90 19.58
C GLU A 470 15.90 -7.52 20.90
N ALA A 471 16.61 -6.79 21.76
CA ALA A 471 16.08 -6.38 23.07
C ALA A 471 14.82 -5.51 22.98
N ALA A 472 14.62 -4.74 21.90
CA ALA A 472 13.39 -3.97 21.70
C ALA A 472 12.18 -4.84 21.32
N ARG A 473 12.43 -6.02 20.73
CA ARG A 473 11.37 -6.90 20.20
C ARG A 473 10.48 -7.50 21.30
N VAL A 474 11.01 -7.65 22.51
CA VAL A 474 10.26 -8.23 23.65
C VAL A 474 9.17 -7.31 24.22
N TYR A 475 9.04 -6.08 23.71
CA TYR A 475 7.98 -5.12 24.06
C TYR A 475 6.82 -5.12 23.05
N GLU A 476 6.93 -5.89 21.97
CA GLU A 476 5.95 -5.95 20.89
C GLU A 476 5.18 -7.28 20.92
N SER A 477 4.11 -7.40 20.14
CA SER A 477 3.38 -8.66 20.00
C SER A 477 4.28 -9.76 19.41
N PRO A 478 4.30 -11.00 19.96
CA PRO A 478 3.32 -11.60 20.88
C PRO A 478 3.59 -11.42 22.39
N TYR A 479 4.67 -10.74 22.79
CA TYR A 479 5.09 -10.62 24.19
C TYR A 479 4.16 -9.75 25.03
N ASP A 480 3.59 -8.71 24.42
CA ASP A 480 2.59 -7.81 25.03
C ASP A 480 1.35 -8.53 25.57
N SER A 481 0.99 -9.68 24.99
CA SER A 481 -0.14 -10.49 25.44
C SER A 481 0.11 -11.16 26.81
N VAL A 482 1.37 -11.45 27.11
CA VAL A 482 1.81 -12.06 28.37
C VAL A 482 2.28 -10.99 29.37
N ALA A 483 2.86 -9.91 28.86
CA ALA A 483 3.41 -8.79 29.61
C ALA A 483 2.88 -7.43 29.09
N PRO A 484 1.62 -7.03 29.39
CA PRO A 484 1.00 -5.83 28.82
C PRO A 484 1.68 -4.50 29.21
N THR A 485 2.42 -4.50 30.31
CA THR A 485 3.18 -3.35 30.81
C THR A 485 4.69 -3.49 30.53
N GLY A 486 5.09 -4.45 29.71
CA GLY A 486 6.49 -4.80 29.47
C GLY A 486 7.04 -5.88 30.42
N PRO A 487 8.21 -6.46 30.10
CA PRO A 487 8.86 -7.52 30.87
C PRO A 487 9.21 -7.10 32.32
N GLU A 488 9.29 -5.80 32.62
CA GLU A 488 9.44 -5.21 33.96
C GLU A 488 8.24 -5.51 34.87
N GLY A 489 7.07 -5.78 34.30
CA GLY A 489 5.90 -6.23 35.05
C GLY A 489 5.95 -7.70 35.47
N LEU A 490 6.87 -8.49 34.87
CA LEU A 490 6.96 -9.93 35.09
C LEU A 490 8.25 -10.36 35.80
N PHE A 491 9.38 -9.71 35.56
CA PHE A 491 10.68 -10.11 36.09
C PHE A 491 11.27 -9.06 37.04
N THR A 492 12.17 -9.48 37.92
CA THR A 492 12.97 -8.54 38.73
C THR A 492 14.05 -7.90 37.87
N ASP A 493 14.55 -6.71 38.23
CA ASP A 493 15.63 -6.04 37.51
C ASP A 493 16.85 -6.96 37.31
N ALA A 494 17.22 -7.73 38.34
CA ALA A 494 18.32 -8.69 38.26
C ALA A 494 18.04 -9.91 37.35
N ASP A 495 16.77 -10.28 37.14
CA ASP A 495 16.39 -11.32 36.18
C ASP A 495 16.34 -10.77 34.76
N LEU A 496 15.90 -9.53 34.57
CA LEU A 496 15.92 -8.83 33.28
C LEU A 496 17.34 -8.60 32.78
N ASP A 497 18.23 -8.12 33.64
CA ASP A 497 19.64 -7.93 33.30
C ASP A 497 20.27 -9.24 32.83
N ARG A 498 19.95 -10.35 33.50
CA ARG A 498 20.41 -11.68 33.08
C ARG A 498 19.79 -12.12 31.77
N LEU A 499 18.48 -11.91 31.57
CA LEU A 499 17.78 -12.29 30.35
C LEU A 499 18.32 -11.52 29.13
N PHE A 500 18.50 -10.21 29.25
CA PHE A 500 19.09 -9.38 28.19
C PHE A 500 20.58 -9.66 27.99
N ALA A 501 21.34 -9.97 29.04
CA ALA A 501 22.72 -10.41 28.91
C ALA A 501 22.82 -11.73 28.13
N THR A 502 21.93 -12.69 28.39
CA THR A 502 21.84 -13.95 27.64
C THR A 502 21.47 -13.71 26.17
N LEU A 503 20.52 -12.82 25.89
CA LEU A 503 20.19 -12.42 24.51
C LEU A 503 21.37 -11.74 23.81
N LYS A 504 22.11 -10.89 24.51
CA LYS A 504 23.30 -10.20 23.98
C LYS A 504 24.47 -11.16 23.73
N GLN A 505 24.65 -12.15 24.60
CA GLN A 505 25.66 -13.20 24.44
C GLN A 505 25.38 -14.04 23.20
N LEU A 506 24.11 -14.39 22.95
CA LEU A 506 23.69 -15.02 21.70
C LEU A 506 23.83 -14.03 20.53
N GLY A 507 23.49 -12.75 20.71
CA GLY A 507 23.55 -11.70 19.69
C GLY A 507 24.96 -11.33 19.19
N GLY A 508 26.02 -11.77 19.87
CA GLY A 508 27.41 -11.53 19.47
C GLY A 508 27.81 -10.05 19.53
N SER A 509 28.33 -9.60 20.67
CA SER A 509 29.07 -8.33 20.75
C SER A 509 30.57 -8.64 20.92
N GLY A 510 31.32 -8.50 19.84
CA GLY A 510 32.74 -8.13 19.95
C GLY A 510 32.84 -6.62 19.83
N ASP A 511 32.75 -5.87 20.93
CA ASP A 511 33.70 -4.79 21.27
C ASP A 511 33.41 -4.17 22.67
N PRO A 512 34.38 -4.12 23.60
CA PRO A 512 34.21 -3.51 24.93
C PRO A 512 34.69 -2.04 25.00
N GLN A 513 34.23 -1.14 24.12
CA GLN A 513 34.66 0.28 24.15
C GLN A 513 33.58 1.38 23.97
N SER A 514 32.28 1.11 24.03
CA SER A 514 31.24 2.17 23.95
C SER A 514 30.51 2.45 25.26
N GLN A 515 31.21 2.39 26.40
CA GLN A 515 30.71 2.88 27.69
C GLN A 515 31.70 3.89 28.29
N SER A 516 31.82 5.06 27.65
CA SER A 516 32.33 6.27 28.31
C SER A 516 32.01 7.49 27.45
N GLU A 517 30.75 7.94 27.41
CA GLU A 517 30.37 9.30 27.00
C GLU A 517 28.85 9.47 27.14
N HIS A 518 28.32 9.38 28.36
CA HIS A 518 27.06 10.02 28.74
C HIS A 518 26.96 10.09 30.28
N GLU A 519 28.00 10.63 30.91
CA GLU A 519 27.86 11.38 32.16
C GLU A 519 28.59 12.70 31.98
N THR A 520 27.93 13.79 32.38
CA THR A 520 28.39 15.21 32.34
C THR A 520 28.07 15.98 31.05
N ILE A 521 26.85 16.54 30.94
CA ILE A 521 26.44 17.94 31.24
C ILE A 521 24.94 18.05 30.99
#